data_AF-A0A537D9W9-F1
#
_entry.id   AF-A0A537D9W9-F1
#
_cell.length_a   1.000
_cell.length_b   1.000
_cell.length_c   1.000
_cell.angle_alpha   90.00
_cell.angle_beta   90.00
_cell.angle_gamma   90.00
#
_symmetry.space_group_name_H-M   'P 1'
#
loop_
_entity.id
_entity.type
_entity.pdbx_description
1 polymer ?
#
loop_
_entity_poly.entity_id
_entity_poly.type
_entity_poly.pdbx_seq_one_letter_code
_entity_poly.pdbx_strand_id
1 'polypeptide(L)'
;MVATEFHVTDAFLDPYGIPTVQVTREPAKEKFQSLLDQLRQQGLIAAIRSATDGLTIKVFQKPQIKPSLRTINLGLFLATVTTVFFAGYYLWTTGLFGSQVLQQQLITIIDPTANPYLKAGLFTGGLLSIIGLHEFGHKAAARHHKMDATLPYFVPGPPPIGTFGALISLKSPPANRDQLFDLGLSGPVIGFIVTIAIAALSVFIGTLPTASQATQLDAWNSTCAAQLGISSCFYNIDFGLIARQPLILIIISQTTSMIRPGVLLDSQLFFAAQIGALLTFLNIVPAWQLDGGHISRAVFGPGGHRVASVIGLALLFLAGYYPFGLLVLAFMFFSRRGFAGVEPLDDISPVSNSRKLLYIFAIVMLILTFAYSPF
;
A
#
# COMPACT_ATOMS: atom_id res chain seq x y z
N MET A 1 13.41 -8.42 36.69
CA MET A 1 12.58 -7.80 35.63
C MET A 1 11.37 -8.65 35.31
N VAL A 2 11.49 -9.90 34.84
CA VAL A 2 10.28 -10.70 34.55
C VAL A 2 9.43 -10.93 35.82
N ALA A 3 10.08 -11.28 36.94
CA ALA A 3 9.41 -11.52 38.22
C ALA A 3 8.78 -10.28 38.88
N THR A 4 9.02 -9.06 38.38
CA THR A 4 8.38 -7.85 38.93
C THR A 4 6.99 -7.62 38.36
N GLU A 5 6.69 -8.20 37.19
CA GLU A 5 5.41 -8.02 36.48
C GLU A 5 4.57 -9.31 36.44
N PHE A 6 5.24 -10.48 36.43
CA PHE A 6 4.60 -11.79 36.28
C PHE A 6 4.96 -12.74 37.43
N HIS A 7 4.02 -13.63 37.77
CA HIS A 7 4.30 -14.72 38.69
C HIS A 7 5.07 -15.84 37.96
N VAL A 8 6.34 -15.99 38.30
CA VAL A 8 7.28 -16.92 37.65
C VAL A 8 7.11 -18.32 38.23
N THR A 9 6.88 -19.30 37.35
CA THR A 9 6.80 -20.72 37.73
C THR A 9 8.13 -21.44 37.56
N ASP A 10 8.88 -21.11 36.50
CA ASP A 10 10.17 -21.71 36.21
C ASP A 10 11.05 -20.77 35.36
N ALA A 11 12.37 -20.96 35.36
CA ALA A 11 13.31 -20.21 34.54
C ALA A 11 14.51 -21.08 34.12
N PHE A 12 14.74 -21.18 32.82
CA PHE A 12 15.80 -22.01 32.24
C PHE A 12 16.42 -21.36 30.99
N LEU A 13 17.54 -21.91 30.53
CA LEU A 13 18.13 -21.59 29.22
C LEU A 13 17.61 -22.58 28.20
N ASP A 14 17.09 -22.09 27.07
CA ASP A 14 16.67 -22.98 25.99
C ASP A 14 17.89 -23.62 25.28
N PRO A 15 17.69 -24.60 24.38
CA PRO A 15 18.80 -25.28 23.67
C PRO A 15 19.73 -24.35 22.88
N TYR A 16 19.31 -23.11 22.63
CA TYR A 16 20.08 -22.09 21.94
C TYR A 16 20.73 -21.08 22.89
N GLY A 17 20.67 -21.32 24.21
CA GLY A 17 21.22 -20.45 25.24
C GLY A 17 20.38 -19.20 25.49
N ILE A 18 19.10 -19.19 25.10
CA ILE A 18 18.22 -18.02 25.27
C ILE A 18 17.52 -18.10 26.63
N PRO A 19 17.65 -17.09 27.51
CA PRO A 19 16.92 -17.02 28.77
C PRO A 19 15.41 -17.10 28.55
N THR A 20 14.81 -18.12 29.14
CA THR A 20 13.40 -18.48 28.99
C THR A 20 12.75 -18.60 30.35
N VAL A 21 11.69 -17.83 30.59
CA VAL A 21 10.96 -17.79 31.86
C VAL A 21 9.53 -18.26 31.64
N GLN A 22 9.09 -19.26 32.39
CA GLN A 22 7.69 -19.68 32.43
C GLN A 22 6.94 -18.87 33.50
N VAL A 23 5.75 -18.42 33.15
CA VAL A 23 4.89 -17.62 34.01
C VAL A 23 3.45 -18.13 33.97
N THR A 24 2.69 -17.86 35.02
CA THR A 24 1.27 -18.21 35.10
C THR A 24 0.44 -17.52 34.02
N ARG A 25 -0.72 -18.10 33.69
CA ARG A 25 -1.68 -17.47 32.76
C ARG A 25 -2.39 -16.31 33.45
N GLU A 26 -1.95 -15.11 33.13
CA GLU A 26 -2.54 -13.85 33.60
C GLU A 26 -2.74 -12.89 32.41
N PRO A 27 -3.58 -11.85 32.54
CA PRO A 27 -3.72 -10.81 31.52
C PRO A 27 -2.37 -10.14 31.24
N ALA A 28 -1.75 -10.50 30.11
CA ALA A 28 -0.35 -10.15 29.84
C ALA A 28 -0.16 -8.78 29.18
N LYS A 29 -1.19 -8.20 28.54
CA LYS A 29 -1.03 -7.06 27.62
C LYS A 29 -0.29 -5.87 28.24
N GLU A 30 -0.78 -5.36 29.36
CA GLU A 30 -0.22 -4.16 30.03
C GLU A 30 1.08 -4.50 30.76
N LYS A 31 1.09 -5.62 31.50
CA LYS A 31 2.27 -6.13 32.22
C LYS A 31 3.46 -6.37 31.30
N PHE A 32 3.21 -6.98 30.14
CA PHE A 32 4.25 -7.26 29.15
C PHE A 32 4.77 -5.99 28.48
N GLN A 33 3.91 -4.99 28.26
CA GLN A 33 4.33 -3.69 27.76
C GLN A 33 5.25 -2.97 28.75
N SER A 34 4.92 -2.98 30.06
CA SER A 34 5.77 -2.44 31.13
C SER A 34 7.13 -3.16 31.17
N LEU A 35 7.12 -4.50 31.15
CA LEU A 35 8.32 -5.31 31.11
C LEU A 35 9.20 -4.97 29.89
N LEU A 36 8.59 -4.80 28.71
CA LEU A 36 9.30 -4.48 27.49
C LEU A 36 9.99 -3.11 27.58
N ASP A 37 9.32 -2.11 28.17
CA ASP A 37 9.89 -0.78 28.34
C ASP A 37 11.04 -0.75 29.35
N GLN A 38 10.99 -1.59 30.40
CA GLN A 38 12.12 -1.81 31.32
C GLN A 38 13.29 -2.49 30.63
N LEU A 39 13.04 -3.56 29.86
CA LEU A 39 14.08 -4.30 29.13
C LEU A 39 14.76 -3.44 28.06
N ARG A 40 14.01 -2.57 27.39
CA ARG A 40 14.53 -1.65 26.37
C ARG A 40 15.62 -0.73 26.90
N GLN A 41 15.53 -0.30 28.17
CA GLN A 41 16.56 0.55 28.81
C GLN A 41 17.90 -0.18 28.94
N GLN A 42 17.89 -1.51 28.97
CA GLN A 42 19.09 -2.36 29.05
C GLN A 42 19.53 -2.90 27.68
N GLY A 43 18.93 -2.46 26.58
CA GLY A 43 19.21 -2.99 25.24
C GLY A 43 18.70 -4.43 25.05
N LEU A 44 17.73 -4.87 25.85
CA LEU A 44 17.07 -6.16 25.76
C LEU A 44 15.66 -6.02 25.19
N ILE A 45 15.15 -7.11 24.65
CA ILE A 45 13.75 -7.26 24.23
C ILE A 45 13.27 -8.65 24.65
N ALA A 46 11.95 -8.83 24.73
CA ALA A 46 11.36 -10.12 25.07
C ALA A 46 10.20 -10.46 24.14
N ALA A 47 9.89 -11.74 24.02
CA ALA A 47 8.71 -12.24 23.33
C ALA A 47 7.95 -13.20 24.26
N ILE A 48 6.63 -13.04 24.33
CA ILE A 48 5.75 -13.92 25.09
C ILE A 48 4.99 -14.86 24.16
N ARG A 49 4.93 -16.14 24.52
CA ARG A 49 4.27 -17.20 23.76
C ARG A 49 3.44 -18.09 24.70
N SER A 50 2.40 -18.71 24.17
CA SER A 50 1.58 -19.66 24.93
C SER A 50 2.31 -21.00 25.05
N ALA A 51 2.29 -21.60 26.24
CA ALA A 51 2.79 -22.95 26.50
C ALA A 51 1.69 -23.84 27.12
N THR A 52 1.96 -25.15 27.21
CA THR A 52 1.03 -26.15 27.76
C THR A 52 0.53 -25.75 29.16
N ASP A 53 1.43 -25.34 30.05
CA ASP A 53 1.13 -25.09 31.46
C ASP A 53 1.20 -23.61 31.88
N GLY A 54 1.26 -22.69 30.92
CA GLY A 54 1.48 -21.28 31.24
C GLY A 54 1.72 -20.39 30.04
N LEU A 55 2.44 -19.29 30.28
CA LEU A 55 3.03 -18.45 29.26
C LEU A 55 4.55 -18.57 29.36
N THR A 56 5.24 -18.36 28.25
CA THR A 56 6.69 -18.43 28.19
C THR A 56 7.23 -17.11 27.65
N ILE A 57 8.13 -16.49 28.40
CA ILE A 57 8.80 -15.24 28.05
C ILE A 57 10.25 -15.55 27.69
N LYS A 58 10.62 -15.32 26.44
CA LYS A 58 12.00 -15.43 25.95
C LYS A 58 12.63 -14.04 25.89
N VAL A 59 13.82 -13.87 26.48
CA VAL A 59 14.54 -12.59 26.49
C VAL A 59 15.75 -12.68 25.58
N PHE A 60 15.92 -11.69 24.69
CA PHE A 60 17.01 -11.65 23.70
C PHE A 60 17.60 -10.24 23.60
N GLN A 61 18.84 -10.16 23.11
CA GLN A 61 19.48 -8.87 22.86
C GLN A 61 18.78 -8.13 21.73
N LYS A 62 18.56 -6.82 21.91
CA LYS A 62 18.06 -5.98 20.83
C LYS A 62 19.09 -6.00 19.69
N PRO A 63 18.71 -6.37 18.45
CA PRO A 63 19.63 -6.34 17.32
C PRO A 63 20.25 -4.96 17.17
N GLN A 64 21.57 -4.89 17.01
CA GLN A 64 22.29 -3.64 16.71
C GLN A 64 22.07 -3.29 15.24
N ILE A 65 21.52 -2.11 14.95
CA ILE A 65 21.02 -1.80 13.61
C ILE A 65 21.83 -0.69 12.97
N LYS A 66 22.40 -0.98 11.80
CA LYS A 66 23.15 0.02 11.03
C LYS A 66 22.24 1.19 10.62
N PRO A 67 22.71 2.44 10.70
CA PRO A 67 21.96 3.60 10.21
C PRO A 67 21.78 3.49 8.69
N SER A 68 20.61 3.91 8.17
CA SER A 68 20.41 4.04 6.73
C SER A 68 21.25 5.19 6.18
N LEU A 69 21.97 4.98 5.09
CA LEU A 69 22.76 6.01 4.44
C LEU A 69 21.83 6.99 3.72
N ARG A 70 21.70 8.22 4.25
CA ARG A 70 20.81 9.25 3.71
C ARG A 70 21.10 9.59 2.24
N THR A 71 22.36 9.45 1.82
CA THR A 71 22.81 9.64 0.44
C THR A 71 22.20 8.62 -0.52
N ILE A 72 22.09 7.35 -0.10
CA ILE A 72 21.44 6.32 -0.91
C ILE A 72 19.95 6.63 -1.08
N ASN A 73 19.27 7.05 -0.01
CA ASN A 73 17.85 7.39 -0.06
C ASN A 73 17.60 8.56 -1.01
N LEU A 74 18.45 9.59 -0.95
CA LEU A 74 18.35 10.74 -1.83
C LEU A 74 18.66 10.36 -3.28
N GLY A 75 19.70 9.57 -3.53
CA GLY A 75 20.05 9.11 -4.88
C GLY A 75 18.94 8.26 -5.50
N LEU A 76 18.37 7.34 -4.73
CA LEU A 76 17.22 6.53 -5.14
C LEU A 76 15.98 7.39 -5.39
N PHE A 77 15.68 8.35 -4.53
CA PHE A 77 14.57 9.28 -4.73
C PHE A 77 14.72 10.08 -6.03
N LEU A 78 15.89 10.65 -6.30
CA LEU A 78 16.15 11.39 -7.54
C LEU A 78 16.06 10.49 -8.78
N ALA A 79 16.55 9.25 -8.68
CA ALA A 79 16.38 8.26 -9.75
C ALA A 79 14.89 7.96 -10.00
N THR A 80 14.09 7.77 -8.94
CA THR A 80 12.65 7.52 -9.07
C THR A 80 11.90 8.73 -9.63
N VAL A 81 12.23 9.96 -9.21
CA VAL A 81 11.67 11.18 -9.80
C VAL A 81 11.93 11.21 -11.30
N THR A 82 13.16 10.87 -11.73
CA THR A 82 13.54 10.87 -13.13
C THR A 82 12.78 9.80 -13.93
N THR A 83 12.68 8.58 -13.41
CA THR A 83 12.01 7.48 -14.11
C THR A 83 10.49 7.67 -14.16
N VAL A 84 9.88 8.20 -13.10
CA VAL A 84 8.44 8.54 -13.08
C VAL A 84 8.15 9.71 -14.01
N PHE A 85 9.01 10.72 -14.06
CA PHE A 85 8.85 11.83 -15.00
C PHE A 85 8.94 11.36 -16.45
N PHE A 86 9.90 10.51 -16.77
CA PHE A 86 10.01 9.91 -18.09
C PHE A 86 8.78 9.05 -18.43
N ALA A 87 8.27 8.27 -17.48
CA ALA A 87 7.04 7.49 -17.65
C ALA A 87 5.82 8.39 -17.91
N GLY A 88 5.64 9.48 -17.14
CA GLY A 88 4.57 10.45 -17.36
C GLY A 88 4.66 11.12 -18.74
N TYR A 89 5.87 11.48 -19.18
CA TYR A 89 6.10 12.02 -20.52
C TYR A 89 5.75 10.98 -21.61
N TYR A 90 6.17 9.74 -21.44
CA TYR A 90 5.85 8.64 -22.36
C TYR A 90 4.33 8.40 -22.44
N LEU A 91 3.64 8.37 -21.29
CA LEU A 91 2.18 8.24 -21.23
C LEU A 91 1.47 9.41 -21.89
N TRP A 92 1.94 10.63 -21.70
CA TRP A 92 1.36 11.81 -22.35
C TRP A 92 1.54 11.77 -23.87
N THR A 93 2.68 11.29 -24.37
CA THR A 93 3.01 11.32 -25.81
C THR A 93 2.58 10.09 -26.59
N THR A 94 2.42 8.94 -25.94
CA THR A 94 2.13 7.65 -26.60
C THR A 94 1.05 6.82 -25.90
N GLY A 95 0.36 7.37 -24.89
CA GLY A 95 -0.55 6.60 -24.03
C GLY A 95 -1.72 5.93 -24.77
N LEU A 96 -2.20 6.52 -25.85
CA LEU A 96 -3.32 5.97 -26.62
C LEU A 96 -2.86 4.87 -27.61
N PHE A 97 -3.12 3.62 -27.26
CA PHE A 97 -2.74 2.41 -28.03
C PHE A 97 -1.23 2.32 -28.37
N GLY A 98 -0.36 3.05 -27.67
CA GLY A 98 1.06 3.15 -28.04
C GLY A 98 1.32 4.01 -29.29
N SER A 99 0.31 4.71 -29.83
CA SER A 99 0.41 5.51 -31.04
C SER A 99 0.62 6.99 -30.74
N GLN A 100 1.80 7.49 -31.08
CA GLN A 100 2.11 8.92 -30.99
C GLN A 100 1.17 9.77 -31.86
N VAL A 101 0.76 9.26 -33.02
CA VAL A 101 -0.09 10.02 -33.95
C VAL A 101 -1.49 10.22 -33.39
N LEU A 102 -2.12 9.14 -32.92
CA LEU A 102 -3.48 9.21 -32.36
C LEU A 102 -3.50 10.04 -31.08
N GLN A 103 -2.49 9.88 -30.23
CA GLN A 103 -2.35 10.65 -28.99
C GLN A 103 -2.22 12.16 -29.28
N GLN A 104 -1.38 12.55 -30.26
CA GLN A 104 -1.21 13.95 -30.61
C GLN A 104 -2.49 14.56 -31.19
N GLN A 105 -3.20 13.84 -32.06
CA GLN A 105 -4.51 14.30 -32.57
C GLN A 105 -5.49 14.59 -31.44
N LEU A 106 -5.60 13.68 -30.46
CA LEU A 106 -6.47 13.87 -29.30
C LEU A 106 -6.06 15.10 -28.47
N ILE A 107 -4.77 15.26 -28.17
CA ILE A 107 -4.26 16.38 -27.39
C ILE A 107 -4.54 17.71 -28.10
N THR A 108 -4.34 17.78 -29.42
CA THR A 108 -4.61 19.02 -30.17
C THR A 108 -6.07 19.45 -30.12
N ILE A 109 -7.00 18.51 -29.92
CA ILE A 109 -8.43 18.81 -29.76
C ILE A 109 -8.73 19.25 -28.32
N ILE A 110 -8.23 18.53 -27.33
CA ILE A 110 -8.58 18.73 -25.91
C ILE A 110 -7.83 19.90 -25.28
N ASP A 111 -6.51 19.97 -25.47
CA ASP A 111 -5.62 20.92 -24.81
C ASP A 111 -4.44 21.27 -25.73
N PRO A 112 -4.66 22.12 -26.76
CA PRO A 112 -3.65 22.45 -27.77
C PRO A 112 -2.46 23.23 -27.23
N THR A 113 -2.57 23.85 -26.04
CA THR A 113 -1.50 24.60 -25.39
C THR A 113 -0.80 23.81 -24.28
N ALA A 114 -1.16 22.53 -24.10
CA ALA A 114 -0.57 21.67 -23.10
C ALA A 114 0.95 21.53 -23.29
N ASN A 115 1.71 21.87 -22.25
CA ASN A 115 3.13 21.55 -22.21
C ASN A 115 3.31 20.09 -21.73
N PRO A 116 3.92 19.20 -22.55
CA PRO A 116 4.09 17.78 -22.18
C PRO A 116 4.95 17.60 -20.92
N TYR A 117 5.92 18.50 -20.68
CA TYR A 117 6.76 18.46 -19.48
C TYR A 117 5.97 18.83 -18.21
N LEU A 118 5.03 19.77 -18.33
CA LEU A 118 4.15 20.13 -17.21
C LEU A 118 3.21 18.96 -16.86
N LYS A 119 2.63 18.32 -17.87
CA LYS A 119 1.76 17.15 -17.70
C LYS A 119 2.52 15.96 -17.08
N ALA A 120 3.75 15.71 -17.52
CA ALA A 120 4.65 14.73 -16.89
C ALA A 120 4.98 15.09 -15.43
N GLY A 121 5.18 16.38 -15.15
CA GLY A 121 5.38 16.90 -13.79
C GLY A 121 4.17 16.68 -12.88
N LEU A 122 2.95 16.89 -13.39
CA LEU A 122 1.71 16.62 -12.66
C LEU A 122 1.55 15.13 -12.32
N PHE A 123 1.81 14.24 -13.28
CA PHE A 123 1.84 12.79 -13.03
C PHE A 123 2.84 12.42 -11.94
N THR A 124 4.07 12.94 -12.06
CA THR A 124 5.16 12.67 -11.11
C THR A 124 4.82 13.15 -9.72
N GLY A 125 4.31 14.38 -9.60
CA GLY A 125 3.86 14.94 -8.33
C GLY A 125 2.73 14.14 -7.71
N GLY A 126 1.71 13.77 -8.50
CA GLY A 126 0.59 12.97 -8.03
C GLY A 126 1.01 11.59 -7.53
N LEU A 127 1.74 10.83 -8.36
CA LEU A 127 2.14 9.46 -8.04
C LEU A 127 3.12 9.40 -6.85
N LEU A 128 4.13 10.27 -6.83
CA LEU A 128 5.10 10.31 -5.72
C LEU A 128 4.46 10.81 -4.42
N SER A 129 3.46 11.68 -4.50
CA SER A 129 2.70 12.08 -3.30
C SER A 129 1.96 10.88 -2.71
N ILE A 130 1.31 10.07 -3.54
CA ILE A 130 0.58 8.88 -3.07
C ILE A 130 1.52 7.87 -2.43
N ILE A 131 2.57 7.45 -3.15
CA ILE A 131 3.53 6.44 -2.68
C ILE A 131 4.33 6.96 -1.47
N GLY A 132 4.81 8.21 -1.56
CA GLY A 132 5.63 8.81 -0.51
C GLY A 132 4.84 8.99 0.79
N LEU A 133 3.63 9.56 0.71
CA LEU A 133 2.81 9.78 1.91
C LEU A 133 2.29 8.46 2.51
N HIS A 134 2.05 7.41 1.69
CA HIS A 134 1.79 6.06 2.19
C HIS A 134 2.91 5.58 3.11
N GLU A 135 4.17 5.61 2.64
CA GLU A 135 5.32 5.20 3.46
C GLU A 135 5.56 6.13 4.67
N PHE A 136 5.25 7.43 4.54
CA PHE A 136 5.26 8.33 5.68
C PHE A 136 4.17 8.03 6.70
N GLY A 137 3.02 7.48 6.29
CA GLY A 137 1.99 6.94 7.18
C GLY A 137 2.55 5.84 8.07
N HIS A 138 3.21 4.85 7.45
CA HIS A 138 3.92 3.78 8.17
C HIS A 138 4.99 4.32 9.11
N LYS A 139 5.78 5.30 8.64
CA LYS A 139 6.81 5.96 9.45
C LYS A 139 6.22 6.70 10.66
N ALA A 140 5.09 7.37 10.49
CA ALA A 140 4.39 8.07 11.55
C ALA A 140 3.87 7.10 12.62
N ALA A 141 3.25 5.98 12.20
CA ALA A 141 2.81 4.92 13.11
C ALA A 141 3.98 4.29 13.87
N ALA A 142 5.09 4.01 13.19
CA ALA A 142 6.31 3.50 13.82
C ALA A 142 6.84 4.49 14.88
N ARG A 143 6.90 5.80 14.56
CA ARG A 143 7.35 6.83 15.50
C ARG A 143 6.41 6.95 16.70
N HIS A 144 5.09 6.92 16.48
CA HIS A 144 4.08 6.96 17.54
C HIS A 144 4.26 5.79 18.53
N HIS A 145 4.56 4.60 18.02
CA HIS A 145 4.79 3.39 18.81
C HIS A 145 6.23 3.18 19.29
N LYS A 146 7.08 4.21 19.17
CA LYS A 146 8.51 4.17 19.56
C LYS A 146 9.27 3.01 18.91
N MET A 147 8.89 2.66 17.69
CA MET A 147 9.56 1.65 16.87
C MET A 147 10.61 2.29 15.98
N ASP A 148 11.71 1.59 15.79
CA ASP A 148 12.76 2.00 14.88
C ASP A 148 12.32 1.65 13.44
N ALA A 149 12.46 2.60 12.51
CA ALA A 149 12.19 2.41 11.09
C ALA A 149 13.18 3.24 10.24
N THR A 150 13.46 2.83 9.01
CA THR A 150 14.24 3.67 8.07
C THR A 150 13.42 4.86 7.57
N LEU A 151 14.05 5.73 6.78
CA LEU A 151 13.31 6.57 5.84
C LEU A 151 12.85 5.72 4.64
N PRO A 152 11.87 6.18 3.85
CA PRO A 152 11.42 5.47 2.66
C PRO A 152 12.56 5.32 1.64
N TYR A 153 12.74 4.12 1.12
CA TYR A 153 13.56 3.85 -0.06
C TYR A 153 12.64 3.80 -1.27
N PHE A 154 12.75 4.79 -2.15
CA PHE A 154 12.04 4.77 -3.43
C PHE A 154 12.76 3.83 -4.40
N VAL A 155 12.01 3.05 -5.15
CA VAL A 155 12.57 2.05 -6.07
C VAL A 155 12.25 2.47 -7.50
N PRO A 156 13.22 2.99 -8.27
CA PRO A 156 12.99 3.35 -9.67
C PRO A 156 12.61 2.12 -10.49
N GLY A 157 11.75 2.31 -11.48
CA GLY A 157 11.28 1.25 -12.36
C GLY A 157 11.12 1.76 -13.80
N PRO A 158 10.99 0.87 -14.78
CA PRO A 158 10.76 1.25 -16.16
C PRO A 158 9.32 1.81 -16.37
N PRO A 159 9.07 2.51 -17.48
CA PRO A 159 7.70 2.76 -17.96
C PRO A 159 6.91 1.44 -18.08
N PRO A 160 5.58 1.46 -17.89
CA PRO A 160 4.68 2.61 -17.98
C PRO A 160 4.45 3.38 -16.67
N ILE A 161 4.80 2.83 -15.50
CA ILE A 161 4.58 3.49 -14.19
C ILE A 161 5.80 4.32 -13.76
N GLY A 162 7.01 3.87 -14.11
CA GLY A 162 8.27 4.55 -13.77
C GLY A 162 8.77 4.29 -12.35
N THR A 163 8.11 3.44 -11.56
CA THR A 163 8.52 3.07 -10.19
C THR A 163 8.00 1.70 -9.81
N PHE A 164 8.75 0.98 -8.96
CA PHE A 164 8.28 -0.25 -8.29
C PHE A 164 7.65 0.04 -6.91
N GLY A 165 7.56 1.32 -6.53
CA GLY A 165 7.02 1.76 -5.25
C GLY A 165 8.09 2.33 -4.33
N ALA A 166 7.77 2.39 -3.05
CA ALA A 166 8.71 2.72 -2.00
C ALA A 166 8.52 1.77 -0.82
N LEU A 167 9.56 1.60 -0.02
CA LEU A 167 9.55 0.66 1.10
C LEU A 167 10.27 1.28 2.29
N ILE A 168 9.66 1.16 3.47
CA ILE A 168 10.39 1.30 4.74
C ILE A 168 10.85 -0.06 5.26
N SER A 169 11.99 -0.08 5.93
CA SER A 169 12.45 -1.23 6.70
C SER A 169 12.13 -1.01 8.17
N LEU A 170 11.26 -1.85 8.73
CA LEU A 170 11.00 -1.89 10.16
C LEU A 170 12.18 -2.56 10.87
N LYS A 171 12.74 -1.86 11.84
CA LYS A 171 13.98 -2.24 12.53
C LYS A 171 13.73 -2.93 13.87
N SER A 172 12.56 -2.77 14.45
CA SER A 172 12.13 -3.41 15.69
C SER A 172 10.78 -4.10 15.50
N PRO A 173 10.57 -5.31 16.04
CA PRO A 173 9.28 -5.98 15.92
C PRO A 173 8.18 -5.23 16.71
N PRO A 174 6.91 -5.28 16.26
CA PRO A 174 5.79 -4.72 17.01
C PRO A 174 5.64 -5.37 18.38
N ALA A 175 5.37 -4.56 19.42
CA ALA A 175 5.26 -5.08 20.78
C ALA A 175 4.04 -5.97 20.99
N ASN A 176 2.92 -5.66 20.32
CA ASN A 176 1.66 -6.37 20.46
C ASN A 176 0.83 -6.28 19.17
N ARG A 177 -0.32 -6.97 19.14
CA ARG A 177 -1.23 -6.95 18.00
C ARG A 177 -1.81 -5.57 17.68
N ASP A 178 -1.96 -4.66 18.66
CA ASP A 178 -2.44 -3.30 18.39
C ASP A 178 -1.42 -2.50 17.57
N GLN A 179 -0.12 -2.61 17.90
CA GLN A 179 0.94 -1.95 17.15
C GLN A 179 1.09 -2.52 15.74
N LEU A 180 0.95 -3.85 15.59
CA LEU A 180 0.97 -4.51 14.29
C LEU A 180 -0.21 -4.04 13.41
N PHE A 181 -1.40 -3.90 14.00
CA PHE A 181 -2.58 -3.39 13.32
C PHE A 181 -2.38 -1.93 12.86
N ASP A 182 -1.95 -1.06 13.77
CA ASP A 182 -1.77 0.37 13.46
C ASP A 182 -0.70 0.57 12.39
N LEU A 183 0.40 -0.19 12.45
CA LEU A 183 1.42 -0.18 11.43
C LEU A 183 0.84 -0.58 10.08
N GLY A 184 0.20 -1.76 9.99
CA GLY A 184 -0.39 -2.24 8.73
C GLY A 184 -1.47 -1.32 8.16
N LEU A 185 -2.27 -0.66 8.99
CA LEU A 185 -3.36 0.20 8.51
C LEU A 185 -2.88 1.60 8.11
N SER A 186 -1.88 2.16 8.80
CA SER A 186 -1.50 3.57 8.67
C SER A 186 -1.10 4.00 7.26
N GLY A 187 -0.23 3.25 6.58
CA GLY A 187 0.17 3.55 5.21
C GLY A 187 -1.01 3.56 4.24
N PRO A 188 -1.77 2.46 4.11
CA PRO A 188 -2.90 2.39 3.21
C PRO A 188 -3.97 3.45 3.43
N VAL A 189 -4.26 3.84 4.68
CA VAL A 189 -5.20 4.93 4.98
C VAL A 189 -4.72 6.24 4.37
N ILE A 190 -3.45 6.59 4.58
CA ILE A 190 -2.89 7.83 4.04
C ILE A 190 -2.82 7.77 2.51
N GLY A 191 -2.37 6.66 1.93
CA GLY A 191 -2.35 6.44 0.49
C GLY A 191 -3.75 6.58 -0.13
N PHE A 192 -4.77 6.03 0.51
CA PHE A 192 -6.17 6.12 0.08
C PHE A 192 -6.69 7.56 0.10
N ILE A 193 -6.46 8.30 1.19
CA ILE A 193 -6.89 9.71 1.31
C ILE A 193 -6.20 10.57 0.25
N VAL A 194 -4.89 10.39 0.04
CA VAL A 194 -4.13 11.15 -0.96
C VAL A 194 -4.60 10.79 -2.37
N THR A 195 -4.90 9.51 -2.63
CA THR A 195 -5.48 9.05 -3.90
C THR A 195 -6.80 9.77 -4.21
N ILE A 196 -7.70 9.89 -3.23
CA ILE A 196 -8.97 10.64 -3.38
C ILE A 196 -8.67 12.12 -3.68
N ALA A 197 -7.72 12.72 -2.98
CA ALA A 197 -7.36 14.13 -3.19
C ALA A 197 -6.79 14.37 -4.61
N ILE A 198 -5.94 13.47 -5.11
CA ILE A 198 -5.39 13.55 -6.47
C ILE A 198 -6.48 13.32 -7.53
N ALA A 199 -7.39 12.37 -7.32
CA ALA A 199 -8.55 12.17 -8.20
C ALA A 199 -9.50 13.38 -8.21
N ALA A 200 -9.72 14.01 -7.06
CA ALA A 200 -10.48 15.26 -7.02
C ALA A 200 -9.74 16.40 -7.74
N LEU A 201 -8.43 16.50 -7.57
CA LEU A 201 -7.61 17.50 -8.25
C LEU A 201 -7.64 17.36 -9.78
N SER A 202 -7.70 16.12 -10.30
CA SER A 202 -7.83 15.89 -11.74
C SER A 202 -9.12 16.45 -12.33
N VAL A 203 -10.19 16.53 -11.52
CA VAL A 203 -11.46 17.16 -11.89
C VAL A 203 -11.32 18.67 -11.88
N PHE A 204 -10.70 19.23 -10.84
CA PHE A 204 -10.56 20.68 -10.69
C PHE A 204 -9.75 21.30 -11.82
N ILE A 205 -8.65 20.66 -12.19
CA ILE A 205 -7.76 21.08 -13.29
C ILE A 205 -8.28 20.60 -14.66
N GLY A 206 -9.25 19.68 -14.68
CA GLY A 206 -9.87 19.15 -15.89
C GLY A 206 -10.43 20.23 -16.82
N THR A 207 -10.42 19.93 -18.11
CA THR A 207 -10.79 20.85 -19.19
C THR A 207 -12.26 20.71 -19.55
N LEU A 208 -12.98 21.83 -19.69
CA LEU A 208 -14.34 21.82 -20.23
C LEU A 208 -14.25 22.11 -21.75
N PRO A 209 -14.52 21.11 -22.62
CA PRO A 209 -14.47 21.30 -24.05
C PRO A 209 -15.55 22.26 -24.52
N THR A 210 -15.21 23.12 -25.49
CA THR A 210 -16.16 23.95 -26.22
C THR A 210 -17.03 23.08 -27.15
N ALA A 211 -18.17 23.62 -27.61
CA ALA A 211 -19.07 22.88 -28.51
C ALA A 211 -18.38 22.44 -29.82
N SER A 212 -17.44 23.25 -30.34
CA SER A 212 -16.63 22.89 -31.51
C SER A 212 -15.67 21.74 -31.21
N GLN A 213 -14.99 21.78 -30.05
CA GLN A 213 -14.10 20.69 -29.60
C GLN A 213 -14.88 19.40 -29.37
N ALA A 214 -16.08 19.45 -28.79
CA ALA A 214 -16.93 18.28 -28.60
C ALA A 214 -17.27 17.61 -29.95
N THR A 215 -17.65 18.41 -30.95
CA THR A 215 -17.95 17.88 -32.30
C THR A 215 -16.70 17.28 -32.98
N GLN A 216 -15.53 17.93 -32.82
CA GLN A 216 -14.26 17.40 -33.33
C GLN A 216 -13.87 16.10 -32.64
N LEU A 217 -14.15 15.98 -31.34
CA LEU A 217 -13.86 14.80 -30.53
C LEU A 217 -14.71 13.61 -30.97
N ASP A 218 -15.99 13.82 -31.27
CA ASP A 218 -16.89 12.78 -31.80
C ASP A 218 -16.45 12.31 -33.21
N ALA A 219 -16.08 13.26 -34.08
CA ALA A 219 -15.57 12.96 -35.42
C ALA A 219 -14.23 12.20 -35.37
N TRP A 220 -13.32 12.60 -34.47
CA TRP A 220 -12.07 11.90 -34.26
C TRP A 220 -12.29 10.49 -33.71
N ASN A 221 -13.19 10.33 -32.73
CA ASN A 221 -13.47 9.02 -32.13
C ASN A 221 -13.99 8.01 -33.15
N SER A 222 -14.95 8.41 -34.00
CA SER A 222 -15.49 7.56 -35.07
C SER A 222 -14.43 7.17 -36.11
N THR A 223 -13.57 8.12 -36.51
CA THR A 223 -12.47 7.88 -37.45
C THR A 223 -11.44 6.91 -36.87
N CYS A 224 -11.01 7.16 -35.64
CA CYS A 224 -10.04 6.32 -34.95
C CYS A 224 -10.60 4.90 -34.69
N ALA A 225 -11.86 4.80 -34.27
CA ALA A 225 -12.54 3.52 -34.04
C ALA A 225 -12.59 2.69 -35.33
N ALA A 226 -12.91 3.32 -36.47
CA ALA A 226 -12.89 2.67 -37.77
C ALA A 226 -11.50 2.21 -38.20
N GLN A 227 -10.45 3.00 -37.93
CA GLN A 227 -9.06 2.62 -38.24
C GLN A 227 -8.57 1.42 -37.43
N LEU A 228 -8.99 1.31 -36.18
CA LEU A 228 -8.57 0.24 -35.27
C LEU A 228 -9.53 -0.97 -35.25
N GLY A 229 -10.68 -0.88 -35.91
CA GLY A 229 -11.70 -1.94 -35.91
C GLY A 229 -12.33 -2.16 -34.53
N ILE A 230 -12.45 -1.11 -33.71
CA ILE A 230 -13.02 -1.15 -32.35
C ILE A 230 -14.29 -0.29 -32.27
N SER A 231 -15.06 -0.44 -31.19
CA SER A 231 -16.33 0.29 -31.01
C SER A 231 -16.14 1.78 -30.68
N SER A 232 -15.03 2.14 -30.02
CA SER A 232 -14.72 3.51 -29.63
C SER A 232 -13.22 3.61 -29.34
N CYS A 233 -12.55 4.66 -29.79
CA CYS A 233 -11.19 4.95 -29.34
C CYS A 233 -11.14 5.49 -27.92
N PHE A 234 -12.28 5.98 -27.41
CA PHE A 234 -12.44 6.15 -25.98
C PHE A 234 -12.49 4.83 -25.25
N TYR A 235 -12.66 3.64 -25.85
CA TYR A 235 -12.70 2.38 -25.09
C TYR A 235 -11.46 2.14 -24.19
N ASN A 236 -10.27 2.61 -24.62
CA ASN A 236 -9.05 2.56 -23.82
C ASN A 236 -8.91 3.71 -22.80
N ILE A 237 -9.83 4.67 -22.86
CA ILE A 237 -9.98 5.83 -21.97
C ILE A 237 -11.34 5.74 -21.25
N ASP A 238 -12.14 4.69 -21.51
CA ASP A 238 -13.50 4.52 -21.02
C ASP A 238 -13.40 3.75 -19.73
N PHE A 239 -13.20 4.58 -18.75
CA PHE A 239 -13.11 4.29 -17.34
C PHE A 239 -14.47 3.83 -16.75
N GLY A 240 -15.54 3.70 -17.55
CA GLY A 240 -16.89 3.36 -17.06
C GLY A 240 -17.17 1.89 -16.74
N LEU A 241 -16.27 0.94 -17.03
CA LEU A 241 -16.51 -0.47 -16.72
C LEU A 241 -16.22 -0.75 -15.24
N ILE A 242 -17.28 -1.01 -14.47
CA ILE A 242 -17.29 -1.32 -13.02
C ILE A 242 -16.29 -2.42 -12.62
N ALA A 243 -15.88 -3.28 -13.56
CA ALA A 243 -14.88 -4.31 -13.33
C ALA A 243 -13.43 -3.81 -13.49
N ARG A 244 -13.13 -2.86 -14.39
CA ARG A 244 -11.75 -2.43 -14.67
C ARG A 244 -11.29 -1.23 -13.85
N GLN A 245 -12.22 -0.59 -13.15
CA GLN A 245 -11.94 0.61 -12.37
C GLN A 245 -12.23 0.44 -10.89
N PRO A 246 -11.37 1.01 -10.03
CA PRO A 246 -11.67 1.12 -8.61
C PRO A 246 -12.99 1.85 -8.39
N LEU A 247 -13.89 1.27 -7.59
CA LEU A 247 -15.20 1.86 -7.28
C LEU A 247 -15.09 3.29 -6.75
N ILE A 248 -14.03 3.61 -5.99
CA ILE A 248 -13.78 4.97 -5.48
C ILE A 248 -13.63 5.99 -6.61
N LEU A 249 -12.98 5.62 -7.71
CA LEU A 249 -12.78 6.53 -8.84
C LEU A 249 -14.05 6.70 -9.65
N ILE A 250 -14.88 5.66 -9.74
CA ILE A 250 -16.23 5.74 -10.35
C ILE A 250 -17.11 6.68 -9.53
N ILE A 251 -17.09 6.56 -8.19
CA ILE A 251 -17.86 7.45 -7.32
C ILE A 251 -17.40 8.90 -7.49
N ILE A 252 -16.09 9.14 -7.53
CA ILE A 252 -15.52 10.49 -7.72
C ILE A 252 -15.90 11.03 -9.10
N SER A 253 -15.75 10.26 -10.18
CA SER A 253 -16.08 10.71 -11.54
C SER A 253 -17.58 11.00 -11.71
N GLN A 254 -18.46 10.17 -11.15
CA GLN A 254 -19.91 10.39 -11.21
C GLN A 254 -20.33 11.61 -10.38
N THR A 255 -19.85 11.72 -9.14
CA THR A 255 -20.14 12.86 -8.26
C THR A 255 -19.68 14.17 -8.90
N THR A 256 -18.53 14.15 -9.56
CA THR A 256 -17.96 15.34 -10.19
C THR A 256 -18.66 15.70 -11.49
N SER A 257 -19.13 14.73 -12.28
CA SER A 257 -19.99 14.98 -13.44
C SER A 257 -21.32 15.64 -13.06
N MET A 258 -21.82 15.41 -11.85
CA MET A 258 -23.01 16.08 -11.31
C MET A 258 -22.73 17.55 -10.94
N ILE A 259 -21.55 17.85 -10.39
CA ILE A 259 -21.16 19.19 -9.92
C ILE A 259 -20.66 20.06 -11.10
N ARG A 260 -19.87 19.47 -12.01
CA ARG A 260 -19.33 20.12 -13.22
C ARG A 260 -19.62 19.26 -14.46
N PRO A 261 -20.85 19.35 -15.02
CA PRO A 261 -21.22 18.59 -16.20
C PRO A 261 -20.31 18.88 -17.40
N GLY A 262 -19.90 17.83 -18.11
CA GLY A 262 -19.11 17.92 -19.34
C GLY A 262 -17.60 18.13 -19.18
N VAL A 263 -17.07 18.22 -17.96
CA VAL A 263 -15.62 18.35 -17.74
C VAL A 263 -14.90 17.04 -18.05
N LEU A 264 -13.85 17.13 -18.86
CA LEU A 264 -12.89 16.05 -19.08
C LEU A 264 -11.83 16.06 -17.98
N LEU A 265 -11.68 14.93 -17.28
CA LEU A 265 -10.69 14.78 -16.21
C LEU A 265 -9.27 14.91 -16.76
N ASP A 266 -8.35 15.50 -15.98
CA ASP A 266 -6.94 15.48 -16.33
C ASP A 266 -6.42 14.03 -16.32
N SER A 267 -6.03 13.55 -17.50
CA SER A 267 -5.68 12.14 -17.72
C SER A 267 -4.46 11.69 -16.92
N GLN A 268 -3.49 12.59 -16.68
CA GLN A 268 -2.27 12.27 -15.94
C GLN A 268 -2.54 12.11 -14.45
N LEU A 269 -3.24 13.07 -13.83
CA LEU A 269 -3.58 12.99 -12.41
C LEU A 269 -4.58 11.85 -12.14
N PHE A 270 -5.57 11.66 -13.02
CA PHE A 270 -6.54 10.58 -12.86
C PHE A 270 -5.88 9.20 -12.99
N PHE A 271 -4.93 9.03 -13.92
CA PHE A 271 -4.15 7.79 -14.03
C PHE A 271 -3.23 7.58 -12.81
N ALA A 272 -2.61 8.64 -12.27
CA ALA A 272 -1.87 8.54 -11.02
C ALA A 272 -2.76 8.09 -9.85
N ALA A 273 -3.99 8.58 -9.76
CA ALA A 273 -4.96 8.12 -8.77
C ALA A 273 -5.41 6.67 -9.01
N GLN A 274 -5.51 6.23 -10.26
CA GLN A 274 -5.78 4.82 -10.60
C GLN A 274 -4.67 3.90 -10.10
N ILE A 275 -3.40 4.28 -10.33
CA ILE A 275 -2.25 3.55 -9.76
C ILE A 275 -2.30 3.61 -8.22
N GLY A 276 -2.63 4.76 -7.65
CA GLY A 276 -2.76 4.91 -6.19
C GLY A 276 -3.78 3.96 -5.58
N ALA A 277 -4.98 3.90 -6.15
CA ALA A 277 -6.03 2.98 -5.72
C ALA A 277 -5.57 1.52 -5.88
N LEU A 278 -4.91 1.17 -6.99
CA LEU A 278 -4.34 -0.15 -7.20
C LEU A 278 -3.30 -0.50 -6.11
N LEU A 279 -2.38 0.41 -5.79
CA LEU A 279 -1.38 0.19 -4.74
C LEU A 279 -2.03 0.01 -3.36
N THR A 280 -3.05 0.80 -3.04
CA THR A 280 -3.84 0.61 -1.81
C THR A 280 -4.52 -0.76 -1.79
N PHE A 281 -5.15 -1.17 -2.90
CA PHE A 281 -5.78 -2.48 -3.03
C PHE A 281 -4.77 -3.60 -2.77
N LEU A 282 -3.67 -3.63 -3.54
CA LEU A 282 -2.64 -4.66 -3.42
C LEU A 282 -2.05 -4.71 -2.00
N ASN A 283 -1.84 -3.57 -1.35
CA ASN A 283 -1.32 -3.53 0.01
C ASN A 283 -2.32 -4.02 1.05
N ILE A 284 -3.63 -3.72 0.92
CA ILE A 284 -4.66 -4.14 1.90
C ILE A 284 -5.13 -5.58 1.70
N VAL A 285 -4.88 -6.20 0.54
CA VAL A 285 -5.15 -7.64 0.35
C VAL A 285 -4.51 -8.42 1.51
N PRO A 286 -5.27 -9.30 2.19
CA PRO A 286 -4.78 -9.95 3.40
C PRO A 286 -3.83 -11.10 3.09
N ALA A 287 -2.67 -10.82 2.48
CA ALA A 287 -1.70 -11.82 2.04
C ALA A 287 -0.30 -11.61 2.65
N TRP A 288 0.20 -12.63 3.35
CA TRP A 288 1.60 -12.74 3.80
C TRP A 288 2.13 -11.51 4.53
N GLN A 289 3.15 -10.82 3.99
CA GLN A 289 3.78 -9.64 4.58
C GLN A 289 3.26 -8.31 4.02
N LEU A 290 2.19 -8.33 3.22
CA LEU A 290 1.52 -7.10 2.81
C LEU A 290 0.86 -6.44 4.03
N ASP A 291 0.51 -5.17 3.90
CA ASP A 291 -0.12 -4.37 4.95
C ASP A 291 -1.42 -5.02 5.47
N GLY A 292 -2.24 -5.58 4.58
CA GLY A 292 -3.41 -6.38 4.88
C GLY A 292 -3.09 -7.71 5.60
N GLY A 293 -1.92 -8.28 5.32
CA GLY A 293 -1.38 -9.42 6.05
C GLY A 293 -1.13 -9.08 7.51
N HIS A 294 -0.54 -7.91 7.80
CA HIS A 294 -0.36 -7.41 9.16
C HIS A 294 -1.70 -7.14 9.87
N ILE A 295 -2.64 -6.49 9.17
CA ILE A 295 -3.99 -6.22 9.69
C ILE A 295 -4.71 -7.52 10.04
N SER A 296 -4.76 -8.48 9.12
CA SER A 296 -5.43 -9.79 9.33
C SER A 296 -4.73 -10.61 10.43
N ARG A 297 -3.39 -10.58 10.51
CA ARG A 297 -2.62 -11.24 11.57
C ARG A 297 -2.91 -10.65 12.95
N ALA A 298 -3.05 -9.34 13.04
CA ALA A 298 -3.40 -8.66 14.28
C ALA A 298 -4.83 -8.98 14.74
N VAL A 299 -5.79 -9.06 13.82
CA VAL A 299 -7.20 -9.31 14.16
C VAL A 299 -7.46 -10.78 14.47
N PHE A 300 -7.01 -11.70 13.61
CA PHE A 300 -7.36 -13.12 13.69
C PHE A 300 -6.28 -14.02 14.29
N GLY A 301 -5.10 -13.47 14.60
CA GLY A 301 -3.97 -14.26 15.12
C GLY A 301 -3.33 -15.18 14.09
N PRO A 302 -2.50 -16.15 14.52
CA PRO A 302 -1.66 -16.94 13.61
C PRO A 302 -2.47 -17.84 12.69
N GLY A 303 -3.47 -18.55 13.24
CA GLY A 303 -4.31 -19.47 12.48
C GLY A 303 -5.17 -18.73 11.44
N GLY A 304 -5.79 -17.62 11.84
CA GLY A 304 -6.60 -16.82 10.94
C GLY A 304 -5.79 -16.11 9.85
N HIS A 305 -4.56 -15.67 10.15
CA HIS A 305 -3.66 -15.12 9.13
C HIS A 305 -3.33 -16.09 8.01
N ARG A 306 -3.16 -17.38 8.34
CA ARG A 306 -2.92 -18.43 7.34
C ARG A 306 -4.10 -18.55 6.37
N VAL A 307 -5.31 -18.61 6.92
CA VAL A 307 -6.55 -18.68 6.13
C VAL A 307 -6.73 -17.40 5.31
N ALA A 308 -6.55 -16.24 5.93
CA ALA A 308 -6.65 -14.94 5.28
C ALA A 308 -5.65 -14.81 4.13
N SER A 309 -4.41 -15.29 4.30
CA SER A 309 -3.39 -15.29 3.24
C SER A 309 -3.74 -16.14 2.05
N VAL A 310 -4.37 -17.31 2.27
CA VAL A 310 -4.87 -18.14 1.17
C VAL A 310 -6.02 -17.45 0.44
N ILE A 311 -6.96 -16.84 1.19
CA ILE A 311 -8.07 -16.06 0.62
C ILE A 311 -7.53 -14.87 -0.18
N GLY A 312 -6.56 -14.13 0.36
CA GLY A 312 -5.93 -12.99 -0.31
C GLY A 312 -5.21 -13.38 -1.59
N LEU A 313 -4.46 -14.49 -1.58
CA LEU A 313 -3.84 -15.04 -2.79
C LEU A 313 -4.89 -15.46 -3.82
N ALA A 314 -5.94 -16.17 -3.40
CA ALA A 314 -7.04 -16.55 -4.29
C ALA A 314 -7.71 -15.31 -4.90
N LEU A 315 -7.94 -14.25 -4.11
CA LEU A 315 -8.48 -12.99 -4.58
C LEU A 315 -7.57 -12.34 -5.63
N LEU A 316 -6.25 -12.32 -5.43
CA LEU A 316 -5.29 -11.79 -6.42
C LEU A 316 -5.36 -12.56 -7.74
N PHE A 317 -5.42 -13.88 -7.70
CA PHE A 317 -5.52 -14.73 -8.89
C PHE A 317 -6.87 -14.58 -9.61
N LEU A 318 -7.98 -14.54 -8.87
CA LEU A 318 -9.32 -14.32 -9.42
C LEU A 318 -9.48 -12.93 -10.03
N ALA A 319 -8.82 -11.92 -9.44
CA ALA A 319 -8.79 -10.56 -9.96
C ALA A 319 -7.82 -10.38 -11.14
N GLY A 320 -7.05 -11.40 -11.51
CA GLY A 320 -6.14 -11.36 -12.68
C GLY A 320 -4.72 -10.85 -12.39
N TYR A 321 -4.36 -10.58 -11.13
CA TYR A 321 -3.01 -10.12 -10.75
C TYR A 321 -2.00 -11.28 -10.65
N TYR A 322 -1.91 -12.13 -11.67
CA TYR A 322 -1.07 -13.33 -11.67
C TYR A 322 0.41 -13.04 -11.37
N PRO A 323 1.09 -12.04 -12.00
CA PRO A 323 2.50 -11.79 -11.74
C PRO A 323 2.76 -11.39 -10.29
N PHE A 324 1.89 -10.56 -9.71
CA PHE A 324 2.00 -10.12 -8.32
C PHE A 324 1.67 -11.26 -7.34
N GLY A 325 0.62 -12.04 -7.62
CA GLY A 325 0.26 -13.23 -6.83
C GLY A 325 1.38 -14.27 -6.81
N LEU A 326 2.01 -14.53 -7.96
CA LEU A 326 3.19 -15.41 -8.07
C LEU A 326 4.40 -14.84 -7.32
N LEU A 327 4.63 -13.53 -7.39
CA LEU A 327 5.69 -12.87 -6.62
C LEU A 327 5.50 -13.06 -5.11
N VAL A 328 4.30 -12.81 -4.60
CA VAL A 328 3.96 -13.01 -3.19
C VAL A 328 4.17 -14.47 -2.79
N LEU A 329 3.71 -15.42 -3.62
CA LEU A 329 3.88 -16.85 -3.38
C LEU A 329 5.36 -17.26 -3.38
N ALA A 330 6.15 -16.75 -4.32
CA ALA A 330 7.58 -17.02 -4.40
C ALA A 330 8.32 -16.51 -3.16
N PHE A 331 8.10 -15.24 -2.78
CA PHE A 331 8.73 -14.69 -1.59
C PHE A 331 8.31 -15.39 -0.31
N MET A 332 7.06 -15.82 -0.24
CA MET A 332 6.55 -16.61 0.86
C MET A 332 7.21 -18.01 0.92
N PHE A 333 7.44 -18.66 -0.22
CA PHE A 333 8.10 -19.97 -0.31
C PHE A 333 9.60 -19.89 0.03
N PHE A 334 10.30 -18.87 -0.47
CA PHE A 334 11.73 -18.67 -0.20
C PHE A 334 12.02 -18.09 1.19
N SER A 335 11.01 -17.50 1.85
CA SER A 335 11.15 -17.00 3.20
C SER A 335 11.21 -18.14 4.21
N ARG A 336 12.25 -18.14 5.06
CA ARG A 336 12.38 -19.05 6.21
C ARG A 336 11.23 -18.96 7.22
N ARG A 337 10.33 -17.98 7.08
CA ARG A 337 9.17 -17.75 7.95
C ARG A 337 7.87 -18.34 7.42
N GLY A 338 7.81 -18.80 6.17
CA GLY A 338 6.60 -19.37 5.56
C GLY A 338 5.34 -18.52 5.78
N PHE A 339 4.28 -19.15 6.31
CA PHE A 339 2.97 -18.53 6.62
C PHE A 339 2.95 -17.69 7.91
N ALA A 340 4.04 -17.60 8.69
CA ALA A 340 3.97 -16.99 10.03
C ALA A 340 3.79 -15.47 10.03
N GLY A 341 4.10 -14.80 8.91
CA GLY A 341 4.01 -13.35 8.76
C GLY A 341 5.01 -12.61 9.68
N VAL A 342 4.68 -11.37 10.06
CA VAL A 342 5.38 -10.63 11.12
C VAL A 342 4.74 -10.97 12.46
N GLU A 343 5.53 -11.58 13.36
CA GLU A 343 5.05 -11.93 14.69
C GLU A 343 5.26 -10.78 15.67
N PRO A 344 4.20 -10.34 16.38
CA PRO A 344 4.36 -9.40 17.48
C PRO A 344 5.04 -10.08 18.67
N LEU A 345 5.64 -9.28 19.54
CA LEU A 345 6.30 -9.77 20.75
C LEU A 345 5.28 -10.35 21.74
N ASP A 346 4.14 -9.71 21.89
CA ASP A 346 2.91 -10.26 22.47
C ASP A 346 1.93 -10.65 21.38
N ASP A 347 1.83 -11.97 21.17
CA ASP A 347 0.91 -12.58 20.21
C ASP A 347 -0.25 -13.32 20.90
N ILE A 348 -0.46 -13.08 22.20
CA ILE A 348 -1.50 -13.75 22.99
C ILE A 348 -2.65 -12.78 23.21
N SER A 349 -2.33 -11.52 23.52
CA SER A 349 -3.33 -10.50 23.78
C SER A 349 -4.10 -10.12 22.51
N PRO A 350 -5.45 -10.08 22.55
CA PRO A 350 -6.25 -9.69 21.41
C PRO A 350 -6.10 -8.19 21.09
N VAL A 351 -6.43 -7.86 19.85
CA VAL A 351 -6.51 -6.47 19.39
C VAL A 351 -7.66 -5.73 20.10
N SER A 352 -7.48 -4.43 20.35
CA SER A 352 -8.49 -3.60 21.02
C SER A 352 -9.78 -3.45 20.20
N ASN A 353 -10.90 -3.18 20.88
CA ASN A 353 -12.21 -3.09 20.22
C ASN A 353 -12.29 -1.94 19.20
N SER A 354 -11.60 -0.82 19.43
CA SER A 354 -11.54 0.28 18.45
C SER A 354 -10.87 -0.15 17.14
N ARG A 355 -9.87 -1.02 17.21
CA ARG A 355 -9.17 -1.55 16.02
C ARG A 355 -9.97 -2.62 15.29
N LYS A 356 -10.80 -3.39 15.99
CA LYS A 356 -11.80 -4.24 15.35
C LYS A 356 -12.80 -3.43 14.51
N LEU A 357 -13.19 -2.23 14.97
CA LEU A 357 -14.02 -1.32 14.18
C LEU A 357 -13.24 -0.76 12.97
N LEU A 358 -11.99 -0.36 13.16
CA LEU A 358 -11.12 0.09 12.05
C LEU A 358 -10.83 -1.01 11.02
N TYR A 359 -10.93 -2.28 11.40
CA TYR A 359 -10.84 -3.38 10.45
C TYR A 359 -11.98 -3.35 9.43
N ILE A 360 -13.19 -2.94 9.82
CA ILE A 360 -14.31 -2.73 8.89
C ILE A 360 -13.95 -1.64 7.89
N PHE A 361 -13.31 -0.56 8.34
CA PHE A 361 -12.81 0.47 7.43
C PHE A 361 -11.76 -0.07 6.43
N ALA A 362 -10.87 -0.96 6.87
CA ALA A 362 -9.92 -1.63 5.97
C ALA A 362 -10.63 -2.47 4.90
N ILE A 363 -11.69 -3.19 5.27
CA ILE A 363 -12.52 -3.95 4.30
C ILE A 363 -13.21 -2.99 3.33
N VAL A 364 -13.76 -1.88 3.80
CA VAL A 364 -14.38 -0.86 2.93
C VAL A 364 -13.35 -0.32 1.94
N MET A 365 -12.14 0.01 2.39
CA MET A 365 -11.05 0.43 1.48
C MET A 365 -10.72 -0.65 0.45
N LEU A 366 -10.63 -1.93 0.85
CA LEU A 366 -10.39 -3.04 -0.07
C LEU A 366 -11.46 -3.11 -1.17
N ILE A 367 -12.73 -3.00 -0.80
CA ILE A 367 -13.85 -3.02 -1.75
C ILE A 367 -13.81 -1.78 -2.67
N LEU A 368 -13.59 -0.60 -2.09
CA LEU A 368 -13.57 0.65 -2.84
C LEU A 368 -12.40 0.76 -3.82
N THR A 369 -11.28 0.11 -3.51
CA THR A 369 -10.07 0.13 -4.33
C THR A 369 -9.94 -1.08 -5.26
N PHE A 370 -10.79 -2.10 -5.09
CA PHE A 370 -10.80 -3.29 -5.93
C PHE A 370 -11.03 -2.94 -7.40
N ALA A 371 -10.19 -3.51 -8.26
CA ALA A 371 -10.33 -3.49 -9.71
C ALA A 371 -9.73 -4.78 -10.28
N TYR A 372 -10.35 -5.34 -11.33
CA TYR A 372 -9.73 -6.43 -12.10
C TYR A 372 -8.50 -5.93 -12.83
N SER A 373 -7.52 -6.83 -13.05
CA SER A 373 -6.33 -6.56 -13.84
C SER A 373 -6.73 -5.97 -15.20
N PRO A 374 -6.17 -4.82 -15.60
CA PRO A 374 -6.40 -4.24 -16.92
C PRO A 374 -5.64 -4.99 -18.03
N PHE A 375 -4.76 -5.93 -17.67
CA PHE A 375 -3.89 -6.70 -18.57
C PHE A 375 -4.21 -8.19 -18.54
#